data_AF-A0A0H5CN24-F1
#
_entry.id   AF-A0A0H5CN24-F1
#
_cell.length_a   1.000
_cell.length_b   1.000
_cell.length_c   1.000
_cell.angle_alpha   90.00
_cell.angle_beta   90.00
_cell.angle_gamma   90.00
#
_symmetry.space_group_name_H-M   'P 1'
#
loop_
_entity.id
_entity.type
_entity.pdbx_description
1 polymer ?
#
loop_
_entity_poly.entity_id
_entity_poly.type
_entity_poly.pdbx_seq_one_letter_code
_entity_poly.pdbx_strand_id
1 'polypeptide(L)'
;MTTASSSDPSTVDFWLHELRRRNWSLYFFGRDRARPELIAAVWHWPYCADVVILRSEGDAIAFRTPTPNGRDMDVLDPEWVNWVYRHTAVWTLRAVLTLADPGSPNALLHLMAAPECCRVPPEQRRPFTFRPTSNSHALQVNTPGGMS
;
A
#
# COMPACT_ATOMS: atom_id res chain seq x y z
N MET A 1 -16.23 -23.98 -16.99
CA MET A 1 -15.65 -23.46 -15.73
C MET A 1 -14.30 -22.87 -16.08
N THR A 2 -14.21 -21.55 -16.18
CA THR A 2 -13.00 -20.84 -16.64
C THR A 2 -12.13 -20.51 -15.43
N THR A 3 -10.94 -21.10 -15.35
CA THR A 3 -9.90 -20.77 -14.39
C THR A 3 -9.43 -19.33 -14.61
N ALA A 4 -9.42 -18.54 -13.54
CA ALA A 4 -9.01 -17.13 -13.56
C ALA A 4 -7.55 -17.00 -14.03
N SER A 5 -7.36 -16.16 -15.05
CA SER A 5 -6.08 -15.79 -15.62
C SER A 5 -5.33 -14.83 -14.68
N SER A 6 -4.81 -15.34 -13.55
CA SER A 6 -4.04 -14.52 -12.59
C SER A 6 -2.64 -14.12 -13.10
N SER A 7 -2.32 -14.37 -14.37
CA SER A 7 -1.04 -14.11 -15.01
C SER A 7 -1.07 -12.93 -15.98
N ASP A 8 -2.23 -12.33 -16.25
CA ASP A 8 -2.33 -11.21 -17.20
C ASP A 8 -2.02 -9.87 -16.52
N PRO A 9 -0.93 -9.17 -16.90
CA PRO A 9 -0.52 -7.90 -16.30
C PRO A 9 -1.45 -6.73 -16.63
N SER A 10 -2.48 -6.93 -17.46
CA SER A 10 -3.55 -5.95 -17.65
C SER A 10 -4.65 -6.02 -16.57
N THR A 11 -4.60 -7.02 -15.69
CA THR A 11 -5.65 -7.26 -14.69
C THR A 11 -5.29 -6.71 -13.31
N VAL A 12 -6.31 -6.28 -12.56
CA VAL A 12 -6.14 -5.85 -11.16
C VAL A 12 -5.67 -7.02 -10.29
N ASP A 13 -6.18 -8.23 -10.52
CA ASP A 13 -5.84 -9.43 -9.75
C ASP A 13 -4.35 -9.78 -9.83
N PHE A 14 -3.73 -9.67 -11.00
CA PHE A 14 -2.30 -9.86 -11.18
C PHE A 14 -1.50 -8.89 -10.28
N TRP A 15 -1.85 -7.61 -10.29
CA TRP A 15 -1.12 -6.60 -9.52
C TRP A 15 -1.39 -6.68 -8.01
N LEU A 16 -2.60 -7.08 -7.60
CA LEU A 16 -2.89 -7.40 -6.20
C LEU A 16 -2.10 -8.63 -5.74
N HIS A 17 -1.89 -9.62 -6.60
CA HIS A 17 -0.99 -10.75 -6.32
C HIS A 17 0.46 -10.29 -6.19
N GLU A 18 0.92 -9.39 -7.07
CA GLU A 18 2.26 -8.80 -6.99
C GLU A 18 2.50 -8.02 -5.68
N LEU A 19 1.54 -7.22 -5.23
CA LEU A 19 1.62 -6.54 -3.92
C LEU A 19 1.78 -7.55 -2.79
N ARG A 20 0.99 -8.62 -2.79
CA ARG A 20 1.10 -9.69 -1.78
C ARG A 20 2.46 -10.38 -1.83
N ARG A 21 2.97 -10.68 -3.03
CA ARG A 21 4.30 -11.27 -3.24
C ARG A 21 5.41 -10.39 -2.68
N ARG A 22 5.24 -9.06 -2.76
CA ARG A 22 6.14 -8.06 -2.20
C ARG A 22 5.85 -7.68 -0.75
N ASN A 23 5.05 -8.48 -0.04
CA ASN A 23 4.73 -8.31 1.39
C ASN A 23 4.02 -6.99 1.77
N TRP A 24 3.24 -6.43 0.86
CA TRP A 24 2.33 -5.33 1.20
C TRP A 24 1.21 -5.82 2.13
N SER A 25 0.83 -4.99 3.08
CA SER A 25 -0.33 -5.23 3.93
C SER A 25 -1.61 -4.86 3.18
N LEU A 26 -2.55 -5.79 3.04
CA LEU A 26 -3.82 -5.54 2.34
C LEU A 26 -5.00 -5.49 3.33
N TYR A 27 -5.79 -4.44 3.20
CA TYR A 27 -7.03 -4.18 3.92
C TYR A 27 -8.19 -4.21 2.94
N PHE A 28 -9.18 -5.04 3.22
CA PHE A 28 -10.40 -5.17 2.42
C PHE A 28 -11.56 -4.60 3.22
N PHE A 29 -12.24 -3.60 2.67
CA PHE A 29 -13.36 -2.92 3.31
C PHE A 29 -14.64 -3.11 2.51
N GLY A 30 -15.77 -3.12 3.21
CA GLY A 30 -17.10 -3.31 2.63
C GLY A 30 -17.83 -4.49 3.24
N ARG A 31 -19.14 -4.58 2.99
CA ARG A 31 -20.01 -5.56 3.68
C ARG A 31 -19.76 -6.99 3.24
N ASP A 32 -19.44 -7.19 1.96
CA ASP A 32 -19.17 -8.51 1.38
C ASP A 32 -17.66 -8.78 1.32
N ARG A 33 -17.22 -9.79 2.05
CA ARG A 33 -15.81 -10.21 2.07
C ARG A 33 -15.33 -10.76 0.72
N ALA A 34 -16.23 -11.32 -0.09
CA ALA A 34 -15.90 -11.82 -1.43
C ALA A 34 -15.86 -10.70 -2.48
N ARG A 35 -16.49 -9.55 -2.19
CA ARG A 35 -16.59 -8.40 -3.08
C ARG A 35 -16.36 -7.10 -2.29
N PRO A 36 -15.10 -6.81 -1.92
CA PRO A 36 -14.77 -5.59 -1.19
C PRO A 36 -15.19 -4.35 -2.00
N GLU A 37 -15.76 -3.37 -1.32
CA GLU A 37 -16.09 -2.05 -1.88
C GLU A 37 -14.84 -1.18 -2.00
N LEU A 38 -13.84 -1.43 -1.16
CA LEU A 38 -12.57 -0.72 -1.17
C LEU A 38 -11.43 -1.66 -0.77
N ILE A 39 -10.31 -1.56 -1.48
CA ILE A 39 -9.07 -2.26 -1.12
C ILE A 39 -8.01 -1.21 -0.84
N ALA A 40 -7.41 -1.24 0.35
CA ALA A 40 -6.21 -0.48 0.62
C ALA A 40 -5.01 -1.42 0.72
N ALA A 41 -3.86 -0.99 0.19
CA ALA A 41 -2.60 -1.69 0.35
C ALA A 41 -1.56 -0.71 0.91
N VAL A 42 -0.79 -1.17 1.91
CA VAL A 42 0.21 -0.34 2.60
C VAL A 42 1.56 -1.05 2.63
N TRP A 43 2.61 -0.31 2.28
CA TRP A 43 3.99 -0.67 2.51
C TRP A 43 4.66 0.37 3.40
N HIS A 44 5.16 -0.07 4.54
CA HIS A 44 5.82 0.80 5.50
C HIS A 44 7.34 0.78 5.31
N TRP A 45 7.89 1.96 5.08
CA TRP A 45 9.30 2.28 5.22
C TRP A 45 9.61 2.74 6.65
N PRO A 46 10.88 2.99 7.00
CA PRO A 46 11.23 3.50 8.34
C PRO A 46 10.59 4.86 8.68
N TYR A 47 10.39 5.75 7.70
CA TYR A 47 9.94 7.14 7.93
C TYR A 47 8.77 7.60 7.05
N CYS A 48 8.23 6.70 6.23
CA CYS A 48 7.06 6.97 5.39
C CYS A 48 6.31 5.66 5.09
N ALA A 49 5.14 5.80 4.47
CA ALA A 49 4.40 4.68 3.93
C ALA A 49 3.97 4.97 2.50
N ASP A 50 4.06 3.95 1.66
CA ASP A 50 3.38 3.93 0.37
C ASP A 50 2.01 3.30 0.55
N VAL A 51 1.00 3.95 0.00
CA VAL A 51 -0.40 3.56 0.16
C VAL A 51 -1.05 3.53 -1.21
N VAL A 52 -1.88 2.51 -1.43
CA VAL A 52 -2.79 2.42 -2.57
C VAL A 52 -4.19 2.27 -2.03
N ILE A 53 -5.14 3.00 -2.62
CA ILE A 53 -6.57 2.85 -2.38
C ILE A 53 -7.24 2.57 -3.73
N LEU A 54 -7.88 1.41 -3.83
CA LEU A 54 -8.68 0.99 -4.97
C LEU A 54 -10.15 1.09 -4.60
N ARG A 55 -10.91 1.96 -5.28
CA ARG A 55 -12.36 2.11 -5.09
C ARG A 55 -13.15 1.45 -6.21
N SER A 56 -12.58 1.46 -7.42
CA SER A 56 -13.08 0.72 -8.58
C SER A 56 -11.94 0.52 -9.58
N GLU A 57 -12.20 -0.19 -10.69
CA GLU A 57 -11.20 -0.32 -11.76
C GLU A 57 -10.85 1.03 -12.41
N GLY A 58 -11.79 1.98 -12.43
CA GLY A 58 -11.62 3.32 -12.99
C GLY A 58 -11.14 4.38 -11.99
N ASP A 59 -11.19 4.10 -10.70
CA ASP A 59 -10.86 5.06 -9.64
C ASP A 59 -9.97 4.43 -8.57
N ALA A 60 -8.68 4.76 -8.68
CA ALA A 60 -7.66 4.37 -7.72
C ALA A 60 -6.68 5.54 -7.50
N ILE A 61 -6.10 5.59 -6.30
CA ILE A 61 -5.05 6.52 -5.95
C ILE A 61 -3.91 5.79 -5.25
N ALA A 62 -2.69 6.18 -5.55
CA ALA A 62 -1.51 5.82 -4.80
C ALA A 62 -0.81 7.08 -4.31
N PHE A 63 -0.22 7.00 -3.12
CA PHE A 63 0.50 8.11 -2.54
C PHE A 63 1.57 7.63 -1.57
N ARG A 64 2.52 8.51 -1.29
CA ARG A 64 3.49 8.32 -0.21
C ARG A 64 3.25 9.39 0.85
N THR A 65 3.06 8.96 2.09
CA THR A 65 2.83 9.83 3.25
C THR A 65 3.98 9.70 4.25
N PRO A 66 4.48 10.81 4.83
CA PRO A 66 5.46 10.73 5.90
C PRO A 66 4.84 10.08 7.15
N THR A 67 5.67 9.36 7.91
CA THR A 67 5.31 8.74 9.18
C THR A 67 6.40 9.04 10.22
N PRO A 68 6.61 10.32 10.60
CA PRO A 68 7.70 10.74 11.49
C PRO A 68 7.64 10.08 12.87
N ASN A 69 6.44 9.71 13.33
CA ASN A 69 6.22 9.02 14.60
C ASN A 69 6.11 7.49 14.45
N GLY A 70 6.56 6.94 13.31
CA GLY A 70 6.53 5.50 13.05
C GLY A 70 5.16 4.96 12.63
N ARG A 71 4.94 3.67 12.88
CA ARG A 71 3.82 2.88 12.32
C ARG A 71 2.46 3.16 12.96
N ASP A 72 2.40 3.92 14.05
CA ASP A 72 1.15 4.21 14.77
C ASP A 72 0.32 5.32 14.09
N MET A 73 0.86 5.97 13.06
CA MET A 73 0.13 6.98 12.28
C MET A 73 -0.89 6.33 11.35
N ASP A 74 -2.07 6.94 11.27
CA ASP A 74 -3.13 6.51 10.36
C ASP A 74 -2.82 6.92 8.91
N VAL A 75 -2.14 6.03 8.20
CA VAL A 75 -1.76 6.25 6.79
C VAL A 75 -2.96 6.24 5.83
N LEU A 76 -4.15 5.86 6.28
CA LEU A 76 -5.40 5.92 5.52
C LEU A 76 -6.18 7.21 5.77
N ASP A 77 -5.67 8.12 6.60
CA ASP A 77 -6.16 9.50 6.75
C ASP A 77 -4.97 10.47 6.83
N PRO A 78 -4.15 10.55 5.77
CA PRO A 78 -2.95 11.38 5.81
C PRO A 78 -3.32 12.86 5.82
N GLU A 79 -2.54 13.64 6.57
CA GLU A 79 -2.56 15.11 6.49
C GLU A 79 -1.67 15.61 5.33
N TRP A 80 -0.54 14.95 5.11
CA TRP A 80 0.48 15.34 4.13
C TRP A 80 0.89 14.17 3.25
N VAL A 81 1.29 14.46 2.01
CA VAL A 81 1.86 13.49 1.07
C VAL A 81 3.06 14.10 0.36
N ASN A 82 4.03 13.26 -0.05
CA ASN A 82 5.16 13.70 -0.85
C ASN A 82 5.13 13.23 -2.31
N TRP A 83 4.15 12.40 -2.64
CA TRP A 83 3.82 11.95 -3.98
C TRP A 83 2.37 11.48 -4.02
N VAL A 84 1.68 11.75 -5.12
CA VAL A 84 0.30 11.32 -5.40
C VAL A 84 0.19 10.95 -6.88
N TYR A 85 -0.52 9.87 -7.16
CA TYR A 85 -0.88 9.45 -8.50
C TYR A 85 -2.29 8.85 -8.50
N ARG A 86 -3.18 9.37 -9.36
CA ARG A 86 -4.57 8.90 -9.48
C ARG A 86 -4.85 8.49 -10.92
N HIS A 87 -5.34 7.28 -11.11
CA HIS A 87 -5.74 6.74 -12.41
C HIS A 87 -6.64 5.52 -12.22
N THR A 88 -6.88 4.76 -13.30
CA THR A 88 -7.37 3.38 -13.23
C THR A 88 -6.51 2.52 -12.28
N ALA A 89 -7.11 1.46 -11.73
CA ALA A 89 -6.48 0.59 -10.74
C ALA A 89 -5.15 0.00 -11.23
N VAL A 90 -5.11 -0.52 -12.46
CA VAL A 90 -3.90 -1.12 -13.05
C VAL A 90 -2.76 -0.13 -13.14
N TRP A 91 -3.01 1.08 -13.66
CA TRP A 91 -1.97 2.09 -13.79
C TRP A 91 -1.49 2.61 -12.44
N THR A 92 -2.41 2.77 -11.49
CA THR A 92 -2.08 3.19 -10.12
C THR A 92 -1.21 2.15 -9.40
N LEU A 93 -1.55 0.87 -9.52
CA LEU A 93 -0.76 -0.23 -8.97
C LEU A 93 0.62 -0.34 -9.63
N ARG A 94 0.70 -0.11 -10.95
CA ARG A 94 1.99 -0.05 -11.63
C ARG A 94 2.84 1.10 -11.12
N ALA A 95 2.27 2.30 -11.03
CA ALA A 95 2.99 3.51 -10.65
C ALA A 95 3.66 3.34 -9.28
N VAL A 96 2.93 2.88 -8.27
CA VAL A 96 3.47 2.70 -6.91
C VAL A 96 4.51 1.57 -6.82
N LEU A 97 4.34 0.48 -7.58
CA LEU A 97 5.29 -0.65 -7.60
C LEU A 97 6.59 -0.33 -8.34
N THR A 98 6.61 0.77 -9.09
CA THR A 98 7.79 1.34 -9.77
C THR A 98 8.29 2.62 -9.10
N LEU A 99 7.65 3.05 -8.01
CA LEU A 99 8.07 4.23 -7.28
C LEU A 99 9.45 3.98 -6.67
N ALA A 100 10.36 4.93 -6.82
CA ALA A 100 11.69 4.82 -6.26
C ALA A 100 11.64 4.75 -4.72
N ASP A 101 12.53 3.96 -4.14
CA ASP A 101 12.68 3.84 -2.70
C ASP A 101 12.91 5.22 -2.07
N PRO A 102 12.36 5.48 -0.86
CA PRO A 102 12.60 6.73 -0.16
C PRO A 102 14.09 6.91 0.13
N GLY A 103 14.60 8.13 -0.07
CA GLY A 103 16.01 8.45 0.11
C GLY A 103 16.92 8.09 -1.07
N SER A 104 16.38 7.47 -2.13
CA SER A 104 17.12 7.34 -3.40
C SER A 104 17.35 8.72 -4.05
N PRO A 105 18.36 8.89 -4.92
CA PRO A 105 18.61 10.15 -5.63
C PRO A 105 17.43 10.65 -6.47
N ASN A 106 16.53 9.73 -6.86
CA ASN A 106 15.33 10.03 -7.63
C ASN A 106 14.07 10.16 -6.76
N ALA A 107 14.21 10.15 -5.43
CA ALA A 107 13.08 10.29 -4.52
C ALA A 107 12.49 11.70 -4.60
N LEU A 108 11.16 11.78 -4.70
CA LEU A 108 10.45 13.04 -4.66
C LEU A 108 10.41 13.59 -3.23
N LEU A 109 10.83 14.84 -3.07
CA LEU A 109 10.98 15.51 -1.77
C LEU A 109 9.92 16.61 -1.52
N HIS A 110 8.88 16.70 -2.35
CA HIS A 110 7.88 17.77 -2.25
C HIS A 110 6.75 17.41 -1.31
N LEU A 111 6.68 18.02 -0.12
CA LEU A 111 5.54 17.86 0.78
C LEU A 111 4.36 18.74 0.35
N MET A 112 3.16 18.17 0.28
CA MET A 112 1.92 18.88 -0.04
C MET A 112 0.76 18.35 0.82
N ALA A 113 -0.26 19.19 1.01
CA ALA A 113 -1.47 18.78 1.72
C ALA A 113 -2.10 17.59 0.99
N ALA A 114 -2.49 16.56 1.74
CA ALA A 114 -3.09 15.37 1.17
C ALA A 114 -4.45 15.73 0.53
N PRO A 115 -4.65 15.41 -0.77
CA PRO A 115 -5.96 15.52 -1.39
C PRO A 115 -6.99 14.65 -0.66
N GLU A 116 -8.27 15.06 -0.65
CA GLU A 116 -9.34 14.31 0.03
C GLU A 116 -9.45 12.85 -0.45
N CYS A 117 -9.15 12.59 -1.72
CA CYS A 117 -9.18 11.24 -2.28
C CYS A 117 -8.15 10.28 -1.66
N CYS A 118 -7.09 10.79 -1.00
CA CYS A 118 -6.13 10.00 -0.23
C CYS A 118 -6.70 9.46 1.08
N ARG A 119 -7.88 9.92 1.51
CA ARG A 119 -8.49 9.54 2.78
C ARG A 119 -9.50 8.41 2.60
N VAL A 120 -9.48 7.47 3.52
CA VAL A 120 -10.57 6.50 3.74
C VAL A 120 -11.15 6.84 5.12
N PRO A 121 -12.30 7.54 5.20
CA PRO A 121 -12.90 7.87 6.49
C PRO A 121 -13.17 6.61 7.34
N PRO A 122 -13.07 6.67 8.68
CA PRO A 122 -13.28 5.51 9.56
C PRO A 122 -14.61 4.77 9.32
N GLU A 123 -15.63 5.49 8.88
CA GLU A 123 -16.96 4.95 8.59
C GLU A 123 -16.97 4.02 7.37
N GLN A 124 -16.07 4.25 6.41
CA GLN A 124 -15.86 3.39 5.25
C GLN A 124 -14.95 2.20 5.57
N ARG A 125 -14.28 2.20 6.73
CA ARG A 125 -13.32 1.16 7.12
C ARG A 125 -13.96 -0.04 7.82
N ARG A 126 -15.29 -0.12 7.88
CA ARG A 126 -16.00 -1.18 8.59
C ARG A 126 -17.08 -1.82 7.71
N PRO A 127 -17.21 -3.16 7.70
CA PRO A 127 -16.28 -4.13 8.29
C PRO A 127 -15.00 -4.24 7.45
N PHE A 128 -13.89 -4.70 8.07
CA PHE A 128 -12.65 -4.96 7.35
C PHE A 128 -12.11 -6.37 7.57
N THR A 129 -11.50 -6.94 6.52
CA THR A 129 -10.66 -8.13 6.62
C THR A 129 -9.21 -7.72 6.43
N PHE A 130 -8.36 -8.05 7.40
CA PHE A 130 -6.90 -7.95 7.28
C PHE A 130 -6.33 -9.27 6.76
N ARG A 131 -5.46 -9.22 5.76
CA ARG A 131 -4.66 -10.38 5.34
C ARG A 131 -3.18 -10.05 5.53
N PRO A 132 -2.54 -10.53 6.62
CA PRO A 132 -1.10 -10.42 6.74
C PRO A 132 -0.44 -11.25 5.64
N THR A 133 0.48 -10.64 4.91
CA THR A 133 1.45 -11.36 4.08
C THR A 133 2.56 -11.85 5.00
N SER A 134 2.90 -13.14 4.95
CA SER A 134 3.87 -13.77 5.87
C SER A 134 5.17 -12.97 5.93
N ASN A 135 5.44 -12.38 7.09
CA ASN A 135 6.60 -11.56 7.34
C ASN A 135 7.67 -12.40 8.06
N SER A 136 8.42 -13.23 7.31
CA SER A 136 9.62 -13.90 7.83
C SER A 136 10.83 -12.96 7.71
N HIS A 137 10.76 -11.80 8.36
CA HIS A 137 11.95 -10.97 8.58
C HIS A 137 11.85 -10.26 9.93
N ALA A 138 11.66 -11.06 10.98
CA ALA A 138 11.91 -10.66 12.36
C ALA A 138 12.99 -11.58 12.94
N LEU A 139 14.07 -10.95 13.43
CA LEU A 139 15.26 -11.49 14.07
C LEU A 139 16.28 -12.22 13.18
N GLN A 140 17.14 -11.43 12.50
CA GLN A 140 18.57 -11.64 12.71
C GLN A 140 19.05 -10.57 13.70
N VAL A 141 19.09 -10.95 14.97
CA VAL A 141 19.96 -10.30 15.94
C VAL A 141 21.38 -10.63 15.49
N ASN A 142 22.08 -9.63 14.95
CA ASN A 142 23.53 -9.70 14.83
C ASN A 142 24.09 -9.76 16.24
N THR A 143 24.47 -10.95 16.69
CA THR A 143 25.41 -11.10 17.81
C THR A 143 26.80 -10.80 17.26
N PRO A 144 27.48 -9.72 17.68
CA PRO A 144 28.90 -9.58 17.39
C PRO A 144 29.66 -10.59 18.25
N GLY A 145 30.47 -11.43 17.60
CA GLY A 145 31.46 -12.23 18.28
C GLY A 145 32.54 -11.35 18.92
N GLY A 146 32.95 -11.74 20.13
CA GLY A 146 34.15 -11.34 20.83
C GLY A 146 34.26 -12.28 22.02
N MET A 147 34.97 -13.41 21.94
CA MET A 147 36.42 -13.52 22.19
C MET A 147 36.88 -12.67 23.37
N SER A 148 36.89 -13.28 24.55
CA SER A 148 38.06 -13.40 25.42
C SER A 148 37.87 -14.61 26.33
#